data_AF-A0A239LDX6-F1
#
_entry.id   AF-A0A239LDX6-F1
#
_cell.length_a   1.000
_cell.length_b   1.000
_cell.length_c   1.000
_cell.angle_alpha   90.00
_cell.angle_beta   90.00
_cell.angle_gamma   90.00
#
_symmetry.space_group_name_H-M   'P 1'
#
loop_
_entity.id
_entity.type
_entity.pdbx_description
1 polymer ?
#
loop_
_entity_poly.entity_id
_entity_poly.type
_entity_poly.pdbx_seq_one_letter_code
_entity_poly.pdbx_strand_id
1 'polypeptide(L)'
;MARNKKKEAEGLLSHPIIFRVTGREYKRLEDIQKKSDCHSIGEVIRRALTGRQIKLFHKDASLDGVVEELAGVREELRAIGVNINQITRHFNASPGGAKRVFLAHQALAQYQLVGQKVNLLLSLISQLARKW
;
A
#
# COMPACT_ATOMS: atom_id res chain seq x y z
N MET A 1 -19.48 29.41 26.05
CA MET A 1 -18.29 30.05 25.47
C MET A 1 -18.71 30.84 24.22
N ALA A 2 -18.52 32.16 24.23
CA ALA A 2 -18.87 33.02 23.11
C ALA A 2 -17.89 32.81 21.94
N ARG A 3 -18.41 32.60 20.73
CA ARG A 3 -17.61 32.37 19.52
C ARG A 3 -16.88 33.66 19.15
N ASN A 4 -15.54 33.66 19.23
CA ASN A 4 -14.70 34.77 18.77
C ASN A 4 -15.02 35.08 17.30
N LYS A 5 -15.55 36.28 17.03
CA LYS A 5 -15.74 36.81 15.67
C LYS A 5 -14.37 36.95 15.02
N LYS A 6 -14.06 36.14 13.99
CA LYS A 6 -12.86 36.32 13.16
C LYS A 6 -12.91 37.71 12.52
N LYS A 7 -11.78 38.43 12.57
CA LYS A 7 -11.63 39.84 12.14
C LYS A 7 -11.65 40.08 10.63
N GLU A 8 -11.67 39.04 9.80
CA GLU A 8 -11.70 39.16 8.34
C GLU A 8 -13.05 38.73 7.79
N ALA A 9 -13.96 39.69 7.62
CA ALA A 9 -15.30 39.43 7.07
C ALA A 9 -15.25 39.01 5.59
N GLU A 10 -14.23 39.46 4.85
CA GLU A 10 -14.09 39.23 3.40
C GLU A 10 -13.60 37.83 3.04
N GLY A 11 -12.83 37.17 3.92
CA GLY A 11 -12.37 35.79 3.71
C GLY A 11 -13.41 34.71 4.04
N LEU A 12 -14.57 35.10 4.57
CA LEU A 12 -15.65 34.19 4.93
C LEU A 12 -16.51 33.84 3.71
N LEU A 13 -16.99 32.60 3.68
CA LEU A 13 -17.93 32.12 2.67
C LEU A 13 -19.34 32.68 2.95
N SER A 14 -19.53 33.97 2.72
CA SER A 14 -20.73 34.72 3.09
C SER A 14 -21.79 34.81 1.98
N HIS A 15 -21.38 34.67 0.71
CA HIS A 15 -22.25 34.85 -0.45
C HIS A 15 -22.56 33.50 -1.12
N PRO A 16 -23.82 33.00 -1.08
CA PRO A 16 -24.19 31.77 -1.77
C PRO A 16 -24.31 32.02 -3.28
N ILE A 17 -23.75 31.11 -4.08
CA ILE A 17 -23.87 31.10 -5.53
C ILE A 17 -24.67 29.86 -5.93
N ILE A 18 -25.81 30.04 -6.59
CA ILE A 18 -26.70 28.96 -7.02
C ILE A 18 -26.82 29.03 -8.54
N PHE A 19 -26.41 27.96 -9.23
CA PHE A 19 -26.56 27.82 -10.67
C PHE A 19 -26.95 26.38 -11.01
N ARG A 20 -27.64 26.20 -12.15
CA ARG A 20 -28.02 24.89 -12.65
C ARG A 20 -26.98 24.41 -13.65
N VAL A 21 -26.61 23.14 -13.55
CA VAL A 21 -25.72 22.45 -14.48
C VAL A 21 -26.45 21.29 -15.14
N THR A 22 -25.95 20.87 -16.31
CA THR A 22 -26.44 19.65 -16.95
C THR A 22 -26.02 18.41 -16.15
N GLY A 23 -26.76 17.30 -16.30
CA GLY A 23 -26.45 16.05 -15.59
C GLY A 23 -25.05 15.50 -15.92
N ARG A 24 -24.54 15.76 -17.14
CA ARG A 24 -23.19 15.38 -17.55
C ARG A 24 -22.13 16.12 -16.74
N GLU A 25 -22.26 17.45 -16.61
CA GLU A 25 -21.31 18.25 -15.84
C GLU A 25 -21.40 17.96 -14.35
N TYR A 26 -22.60 17.67 -13.84
CA TYR A 26 -22.78 17.23 -12.46
C TYR A 26 -21.99 15.95 -12.15
N LYS A 27 -22.12 14.92 -13.00
CA LYS A 27 -21.35 13.67 -12.86
C LYS A 27 -19.84 13.92 -12.94
N ARG A 28 -19.40 14.77 -13.86
CA ARG A 28 -17.99 15.14 -14.00
C ARG A 28 -17.43 15.77 -12.72
N LEU A 29 -18.19 16.68 -12.09
CA LEU A 29 -17.81 17.31 -10.83
C LEU A 29 -17.80 16.33 -9.67
N GLU A 30 -18.75 15.38 -9.66
CA GLU A 30 -18.80 14.30 -8.68
C GLU A 30 -17.58 13.38 -8.80
N ASP A 31 -17.18 13.03 -10.02
CA ASP A 31 -15.98 12.21 -10.26
C ASP A 31 -14.70 12.90 -9.79
N ILE A 32 -14.59 14.21 -10.04
CA ILE A 32 -13.47 15.02 -9.54
C ILE A 32 -13.48 15.05 -8.01
N GLN A 33 -14.65 15.24 -7.39
CA GLN A 33 -14.79 15.25 -5.93
C GLN A 33 -14.34 13.91 -5.31
N LYS A 34 -14.77 12.77 -5.86
CA LYS A 34 -14.38 11.44 -5.38
C LYS A 34 -12.89 11.15 -5.50
N LYS A 35 -12.25 11.72 -6.52
CA LYS A 35 -10.82 11.49 -6.83
C LYS A 35 -9.91 12.60 -6.31
N SER A 36 -10.41 13.59 -5.59
CA SER A 36 -9.62 14.75 -5.15
C SER A 36 -9.57 14.91 -3.64
N ASP A 37 -8.78 15.89 -3.20
CA ASP A 37 -8.72 16.40 -1.83
C ASP A 37 -9.89 17.32 -1.45
N CYS A 38 -10.96 17.38 -2.26
CA CYS A 38 -12.12 18.21 -2.00
C CYS A 38 -13.21 17.43 -1.26
N HIS A 39 -13.78 18.01 -0.20
CA HIS A 39 -14.84 17.37 0.58
C HIS A 39 -16.23 17.50 -0.05
N SER A 40 -16.43 18.51 -0.90
CA SER A 40 -17.72 18.78 -1.55
C SER A 40 -17.57 19.28 -2.99
N ILE A 41 -18.61 19.10 -3.81
CA ILE A 41 -18.68 19.68 -5.16
C ILE A 41 -18.55 21.22 -5.10
N GLY A 42 -19.11 21.85 -4.07
CA GLY A 42 -18.97 23.30 -3.86
C GLY A 42 -17.52 23.72 -3.62
N GLU A 43 -16.70 22.87 -3.01
CA GLU A 43 -15.27 23.10 -2.86
C GLU A 43 -14.51 22.94 -4.18
N VAL A 44 -14.85 21.91 -4.97
CA VAL A 44 -14.30 21.72 -6.33
C VAL A 44 -14.55 22.95 -7.20
N ILE A 45 -15.80 23.43 -7.24
CA ILE A 45 -16.20 24.60 -8.02
C ILE A 45 -15.48 25.85 -7.50
N ARG A 46 -15.42 26.06 -6.18
CA ARG A 46 -14.75 27.22 -5.58
C ARG A 46 -13.26 27.24 -5.92
N ARG A 47 -12.57 26.10 -5.86
CA ARG A 47 -11.16 25.99 -6.21
C ARG A 47 -10.94 26.21 -7.71
N ALA A 48 -11.81 25.65 -8.56
CA ALA A 48 -11.78 25.90 -10.00
C ALA A 48 -11.96 27.40 -10.34
N LEU A 49 -12.90 28.09 -9.69
CA LEU A 49 -13.16 29.53 -9.89
C LEU A 49 -12.02 30.41 -9.36
N THR A 50 -11.38 30.01 -8.26
CA THR A 50 -10.28 30.77 -7.64
C THR A 50 -8.90 30.41 -8.18
N GLY A 51 -8.82 29.52 -9.19
CA GLY A 51 -7.56 29.04 -9.76
C GLY A 51 -6.70 28.23 -8.78
N ARG A 52 -7.28 27.72 -7.69
CA ARG A 52 -6.57 26.90 -6.71
C ARG A 52 -6.41 25.48 -7.24
N GLN A 53 -5.25 24.88 -6.98
CA GLN A 53 -4.95 23.51 -7.38
C GLN A 53 -5.88 22.51 -6.69
N ILE A 54 -6.34 21.52 -7.45
CA ILE A 54 -7.10 20.36 -6.97
C ILE A 54 -6.15 19.17 -7.07
N LYS A 55 -5.84 18.54 -5.94
CA LYS A 55 -4.93 17.38 -5.92
C LYS A 55 -5.76 16.14 -6.20
N LEU A 56 -5.53 15.51 -7.34
CA LEU A 56 -6.18 14.25 -7.69
C LEU A 56 -5.37 13.09 -7.11
N PHE A 57 -6.03 12.25 -6.31
CA PHE A 57 -5.51 10.99 -5.83
C PHE A 57 -5.72 9.93 -6.90
N HIS A 58 -4.67 9.65 -7.67
CA HIS A 58 -4.65 8.50 -8.53
C HIS A 58 -4.09 7.32 -7.72
N LYS A 59 -4.94 6.37 -7.32
CA LYS A 59 -4.46 5.10 -6.79
C LYS A 59 -4.01 4.25 -7.96
N ASP A 60 -2.70 4.09 -8.13
CA ASP A 60 -2.15 3.17 -9.13
C ASP A 60 -2.32 1.73 -8.64
N ALA A 61 -3.46 1.13 -9.00
CA ALA A 61 -3.77 -0.27 -8.68
C ALA A 61 -2.87 -1.28 -9.43
N SER A 62 -2.00 -0.82 -10.34
CA SER A 62 -1.14 -1.72 -11.11
C SER A 62 0.01 -2.32 -10.28
N LEU A 63 0.25 -1.79 -9.09
CA LEU A 63 1.27 -2.26 -8.15
C LEU A 63 0.69 -3.07 -6.97
N ASP A 64 -0.62 -2.97 -6.72
CA ASP A 64 -1.28 -3.65 -5.59
C ASP A 64 -1.06 -5.17 -5.65
N GLY A 65 -1.20 -5.78 -6.84
CA GLY A 65 -1.00 -7.23 -7.01
C GLY A 65 0.44 -7.70 -6.82
N VAL A 66 1.43 -6.91 -7.26
CA VAL A 66 2.86 -7.27 -7.09
C VAL A 66 3.28 -7.13 -5.64
N VAL A 67 2.75 -6.14 -4.92
CA VAL A 67 2.98 -5.96 -3.48
C VAL A 67 2.36 -7.11 -2.68
N GLU A 68 1.19 -7.60 -3.09
CA GLU A 68 0.54 -8.77 -2.49
C GLU A 68 1.37 -10.04 -2.67
N GLU A 69 1.88 -10.31 -3.87
CA GLU A 69 2.76 -11.45 -4.14
C GLU A 69 4.06 -11.39 -3.31
N LEU A 70 4.68 -10.21 -3.22
CA LEU A 70 5.86 -10.00 -2.38
C LEU A 70 5.58 -10.25 -0.89
N ALA A 71 4.40 -9.84 -0.39
CA ALA A 71 3.99 -10.11 0.97
C ALA A 71 3.84 -11.62 1.22
N GLY A 72 3.31 -12.36 0.24
CA GLY A 72 3.24 -13.83 0.28
C GLY A 72 4.61 -14.49 0.36
N VAL A 73 5.53 -14.13 -0.53
CA VAL A 73 6.91 -14.67 -0.54
C VAL A 73 7.63 -14.41 0.79
N ARG A 74 7.43 -13.23 1.38
CA ARG A 74 7.99 -12.88 2.70
C ARG A 74 7.48 -13.80 3.81
N GLU A 75 6.19 -14.12 3.83
CA GLU A 75 5.61 -14.98 4.87
C GLU A 75 6.11 -16.42 4.74
N GLU A 76 6.23 -16.92 3.52
CA GLU A 76 6.80 -18.24 3.26
C GLU A 76 8.27 -18.32 3.69
N LEU A 77 9.10 -17.32 3.36
CA LEU A 77 10.49 -17.24 3.82
C LEU A 77 10.59 -17.21 5.35
N ARG A 78 9.67 -16.48 6.01
CA ARG A 78 9.59 -16.45 7.48
C ARG A 78 9.30 -17.84 8.05
N ALA A 79 8.35 -18.57 7.47
CA ALA A 79 8.02 -19.93 7.91
C ALA A 79 9.21 -20.89 7.73
N ILE A 80 9.91 -20.83 6.59
CA ILE A 80 11.13 -21.61 6.35
C ILE A 80 12.21 -21.28 7.39
N GLY A 81 12.44 -19.99 7.68
CA GLY A 81 13.40 -19.56 8.70
C GLY A 81 13.08 -20.08 10.11
N VAL A 82 11.80 -20.09 10.48
CA VAL A 82 11.35 -20.68 11.76
C VAL A 82 11.66 -22.17 11.80
N ASN A 83 11.40 -22.91 10.73
CA ASN A 83 11.69 -24.35 10.65
C ASN A 83 13.20 -24.63 10.74
N ILE A 84 14.04 -23.87 10.04
CA ILE A 84 15.50 -23.99 10.13
C ILE A 84 15.98 -23.75 11.56
N ASN A 85 15.44 -22.74 12.24
CA ASN A 85 15.80 -22.44 13.62
C ASN A 85 15.39 -23.58 14.58
N GLN A 86 14.21 -24.19 14.37
CA GLN A 86 13.79 -25.37 15.13
C GLN A 86 14.72 -26.55 14.92
N ILE A 87 15.05 -26.88 13.67
CA ILE A 87 15.98 -27.96 13.33
C ILE A 87 17.35 -27.72 13.98
N THR A 88 17.85 -26.47 13.95
CA THR A 88 19.12 -26.08 14.55
C THR A 88 19.11 -26.27 16.07
N ARG A 89 18.03 -25.86 16.75
CA ARG A 89 17.87 -26.09 18.20
C ARG A 89 17.86 -27.58 18.53
N HIS A 90 17.13 -28.39 17.76
CA HIS A 90 17.11 -29.85 17.96
C HIS A 90 18.46 -30.50 17.67
N PHE A 91 19.20 -30.01 16.67
CA PHE A 91 20.53 -30.52 16.32
C PHE A 91 21.51 -30.30 17.48
N ASN A 92 21.54 -29.09 18.04
CA ASN A 92 22.41 -28.74 19.15
C ASN A 92 22.04 -29.47 20.45
N ALA A 93 20.75 -29.73 20.69
CA ALA A 93 20.27 -30.44 21.87
C ALA A 93 20.45 -31.97 21.81
N SER A 94 20.70 -32.55 20.63
CA SER A 94 20.72 -34.00 20.44
C SER A 94 22.14 -34.56 20.62
N PRO A 95 22.37 -35.57 21.49
CA PRO A 95 23.70 -36.12 21.74
C PRO A 95 24.14 -37.21 20.73
N GLY A 96 23.20 -37.89 20.05
CA GLY A 96 23.50 -39.00 19.14
C GLY A 96 23.81 -38.59 17.70
N GLY A 97 24.89 -39.15 17.12
CA GLY A 97 25.38 -38.85 15.77
C GLY A 97 24.37 -39.10 14.64
N ALA A 98 23.66 -40.24 14.67
CA ALA A 98 22.66 -40.57 13.65
C ALA A 98 21.50 -39.55 13.59
N LYS A 99 21.03 -39.07 14.76
CA LYS A 99 19.97 -38.06 14.84
C LYS A 99 20.44 -36.68 14.35
N ARG A 100 21.72 -36.34 14.57
CA ARG A 100 22.33 -35.12 14.00
C ARG A 100 22.43 -35.18 12.49
N VAL A 101 22.83 -36.32 11.92
CA VAL A 101 22.89 -36.50 10.45
C VAL A 101 21.50 -36.32 9.83
N PHE A 102 20.47 -36.92 10.41
CA PHE A 102 19.09 -36.74 9.95
C PHE A 102 18.63 -35.27 9.99
N LEU A 103 18.90 -34.56 11.08
CA LEU A 103 18.56 -33.14 11.22
C LEU A 103 19.35 -32.25 10.24
N ALA A 104 20.60 -32.59 9.94
CA ALA A 104 21.39 -31.89 8.93
C ALA A 104 20.78 -32.06 7.52
N HIS A 105 20.29 -33.26 7.17
CA HIS A 105 19.57 -33.48 5.91
C HIS A 105 18.26 -32.68 5.84
N GLN A 106 17.50 -32.59 6.95
CA GLN A 106 16.30 -31.75 6.99
C GLN A 106 16.62 -30.26 6.81
N ALA A 107 17.69 -29.78 7.46
CA ALA A 107 18.14 -28.39 7.29
C ALA A 107 18.52 -28.10 5.84
N LEU A 108 19.25 -29.01 5.19
CA LEU A 108 19.63 -28.88 3.78
C LEU A 108 18.41 -28.74 2.86
N ALA A 109 17.36 -29.55 3.08
CA ALA A 109 16.12 -29.45 2.32
C ALA A 109 15.45 -28.08 2.50
N GLN A 110 15.42 -27.53 3.72
CA GLN A 110 14.88 -26.18 3.95
C GLN A 110 15.72 -25.09 3.26
N TYR A 111 17.05 -25.21 3.26
CA TYR A 111 17.92 -24.25 2.54
C TYR A 111 17.69 -24.26 1.03
N GLN A 112 17.40 -25.43 0.43
CA GLN A 112 17.03 -25.52 -0.99
C GLN A 112 15.75 -24.74 -1.29
N LEU A 113 14.75 -24.81 -0.40
CA LEU A 113 13.51 -24.04 -0.52
C LEU A 113 13.75 -22.53 -0.44
N VAL A 114 14.66 -22.08 0.44
CA VAL A 114 15.07 -20.67 0.50
C VAL A 114 15.60 -20.20 -0.86
N GLY A 115 16.49 -20.97 -1.49
CA GLY A 115 17.05 -20.64 -2.81
C GLY A 115 15.97 -20.44 -3.88
N GLN A 116 14.96 -21.32 -3.91
CA GLN A 116 13.83 -21.19 -4.83
C GLN A 116 13.02 -19.91 -4.59
N LYS A 117 12.71 -19.60 -3.32
CA LYS A 117 11.96 -18.40 -2.94
C LYS A 117 12.74 -17.10 -3.18
N VAL A 118 14.05 -17.11 -2.98
CA VAL A 118 14.94 -15.97 -3.31
C VAL A 118 14.95 -15.70 -4.81
N ASN A 119 14.99 -16.73 -5.65
CA ASN A 119 14.92 -16.55 -7.11
C ASN A 119 13.58 -15.93 -7.54
N LEU A 120 12.47 -16.36 -6.93
CA LEU A 120 11.14 -15.76 -7.16
C LEU A 120 11.10 -14.30 -6.68
N LEU A 121 11.69 -13.99 -5.52
CA LEU A 121 11.79 -12.62 -5.03
C LEU A 121 12.56 -11.72 -6.00
N LEU A 122 13.72 -12.19 -6.50
CA LEU A 122 14.54 -11.45 -7.46
C LEU A 122 13.81 -11.21 -8.80
N SER A 123 12.98 -12.15 -9.25
CA SER A 123 12.19 -11.98 -10.47
C SER A 123 11.08 -10.93 -10.28
N LEU A 124 10.37 -10.95 -9.15
CA LEU A 124 9.35 -9.95 -8.81
C LEU A 124 9.95 -8.55 -8.67
N ILE A 125 11.10 -8.42 -8.00
CA ILE A 125 11.84 -7.16 -7.89
C ILE A 125 12.26 -6.65 -9.28
N SER A 126 12.71 -7.55 -10.16
CA SER A 126 13.10 -7.18 -11.53
C SER A 126 11.90 -6.69 -12.36
N GLN A 127 10.70 -7.23 -12.13
CA GLN A 127 9.48 -6.75 -12.78
C GLN A 127 9.06 -5.36 -12.27
N LEU A 128 9.18 -5.11 -10.96
CA LEU A 128 8.95 -3.77 -10.38
C LEU A 128 9.94 -2.74 -10.93
N ALA A 129 11.22 -3.11 -11.04
CA ALA A 129 12.27 -2.24 -11.56
C ALA A 129 12.09 -1.87 -13.04
N ARG A 130 11.23 -2.56 -13.81
CA ARG A 130 10.90 -2.17 -15.19
C ARG A 130 9.75 -1.17 -15.29
N LYS A 131 8.92 -1.07 -14.24
CA LYS A 131 7.79 -0.13 -14.18
C LYS A 131 8.18 1.23 -13.58
N TRP A 132 9.26 1.26 -12.81
CA TRP A 132 9.95 2.47 -12.35
C TRP A 132 11.00 2.92 -13.36
#